data_AF-A0A7S1QG53-F1
#
_entry.id   AF-A0A7S1QG53-F1
#
_cell.length_a   1.000
_cell.length_b   1.000
_cell.length_c   1.000
_cell.angle_alpha   90.00
_cell.angle_beta   90.00
_cell.angle_gamma   90.00
#
_symmetry.space_group_name_H-M   'P 1'
#
loop_
_entity.id
_entity.type
_entity.pdbx_description
1 polymer ?
#
loop_
_entity_poly.entity_id
_entity_poly.type
_entity_poly.pdbx_seq_one_letter_code
_entity_poly.pdbx_strand_id
1 'polypeptide(L)'
;AAQRSKGGAGAGGFGVEAERAALEAQGKYYKEGEGPPLEELEDAWTGYFLLAESEGDHEIRCSFVGRDSYFETARLAVETAMCLRFDRERLPFAGGVLTPTVACGDCLARRVQASGLKFQMGGWIPPAERAPPPY
;
A
#
# COMPACT_ATOMS: atom_id res chain seq x y z
N ALA A 1 -29.65 -17.85 -19.02
CA ALA A 1 -29.96 -16.42 -19.27
C ALA A 1 -29.04 -15.58 -18.40
N ALA A 2 -27.96 -15.04 -18.97
CA ALA A 2 -26.97 -14.26 -18.24
C ALA A 2 -27.28 -12.77 -18.40
N GLN A 3 -27.70 -12.12 -17.32
CA GLN A 3 -27.83 -10.67 -17.25
C GLN A 3 -26.41 -10.07 -17.29
N ARG A 4 -26.03 -9.54 -18.46
CA ARG A 4 -24.90 -8.62 -18.55
C ARG A 4 -25.29 -7.32 -17.86
N SER A 5 -24.71 -7.09 -16.68
CA SER A 5 -24.72 -5.78 -16.03
C SER A 5 -24.20 -4.73 -17.02
N LYS A 6 -24.99 -3.69 -17.26
CA LYS A 6 -24.56 -2.52 -18.02
C LYS A 6 -23.52 -1.79 -17.16
N GLY A 7 -22.25 -1.89 -17.55
CA GLY A 7 -21.21 -1.01 -17.02
C GLY A 7 -21.64 0.44 -17.21
N GLY A 8 -21.80 1.16 -16.10
CA GLY A 8 -22.05 2.59 -16.13
C GLY A 8 -20.86 3.27 -16.80
N ALA A 9 -21.15 4.02 -17.86
CA ALA A 9 -20.20 4.92 -18.46
C ALA A 9 -19.82 5.98 -17.42
N GLY A 10 -18.58 5.93 -16.92
CA GLY A 10 -17.99 7.01 -16.15
C GLY A 10 -17.87 8.23 -17.06
N ALA A 11 -18.75 9.21 -16.86
CA ALA A 11 -18.59 10.54 -17.41
C ALA A 11 -17.41 11.23 -16.70
N GLY A 12 -16.37 11.63 -17.43
CA GLY A 12 -15.24 12.32 -16.80
C GLY A 12 -14.10 12.64 -17.74
N GLY A 13 -14.37 13.27 -18.88
CA GLY A 13 -13.35 14.06 -19.56
C GLY A 13 -13.25 15.42 -18.88
N PHE A 14 -12.43 15.55 -17.84
CA PHE A 14 -12.12 16.85 -17.23
C PHE A 14 -10.64 17.14 -17.46
N GLY A 15 -10.32 18.28 -18.08
CA GLY A 15 -8.94 18.73 -18.19
C GLY A 15 -8.34 18.99 -16.80
N VAL A 16 -7.02 18.86 -16.68
CA VAL A 16 -6.26 18.97 -15.41
C VAL A 16 -6.66 20.21 -14.59
N GLU A 17 -6.90 21.35 -15.24
CA GLU A 17 -7.31 22.60 -14.56
C GLU A 17 -8.70 22.51 -13.92
N ALA A 18 -9.66 21.84 -14.57
CA ALA A 18 -11.01 21.67 -14.03
C ALA A 18 -11.01 20.70 -12.84
N GLU A 19 -10.20 19.65 -12.91
CA GLU A 19 -10.00 18.71 -11.80
C GLU A 19 -9.35 19.42 -10.60
N ARG A 20 -8.29 20.20 -10.84
CA ARG A 20 -7.63 21.00 -9.82
C ARG A 20 -8.60 21.95 -9.12
N ALA A 21 -9.32 22.78 -9.87
CA ALA A 21 -10.27 23.73 -9.29
C ALA A 21 -11.37 23.03 -8.47
N ALA A 22 -11.83 21.86 -8.92
CA ALA A 22 -12.80 21.05 -8.19
C ALA A 22 -12.23 20.49 -6.87
N LEU A 23 -10.97 20.05 -6.87
CA LEU A 23 -10.29 19.56 -5.67
C LEU A 23 -9.99 20.69 -4.68
N GLU A 24 -9.55 21.86 -5.17
CA GLU A 24 -9.33 23.06 -4.35
C GLU A 24 -10.63 23.50 -3.68
N ALA A 25 -11.75 23.55 -4.42
CA ALA A 25 -13.07 23.88 -3.88
C ALA A 25 -13.56 22.87 -2.83
N GLN A 26 -13.11 21.62 -2.91
CA GLN A 26 -13.41 20.56 -1.92
C GLN A 26 -12.44 20.54 -0.74
N GLY A 27 -11.38 21.36 -0.74
CA GLY A 27 -10.31 21.29 0.26
C GLY A 27 -9.44 20.04 0.16
N LYS A 28 -9.45 19.35 -0.99
CA LYS A 28 -8.72 18.09 -1.25
C LYS A 28 -7.51 18.27 -2.16
N TYR A 29 -7.18 19.51 -2.49
CA TYR A 29 -5.98 19.85 -3.24
C TYR A 29 -4.91 20.34 -2.27
N TYR A 30 -3.85 19.57 -2.11
CA TYR A 30 -2.73 19.87 -1.23
C TYR A 30 -1.54 20.35 -2.06
N LYS A 31 -0.81 21.36 -1.57
CA LYS A 31 0.48 21.74 -2.16
C LYS A 31 1.56 20.73 -1.80
N GLU A 32 2.72 20.88 -2.42
CA GLU A 32 3.90 20.11 -2.03
C GLU A 32 4.23 20.33 -0.55
N GLY A 33 4.38 19.24 0.20
CA GLY A 33 4.61 19.26 1.64
C GLY A 33 3.35 19.42 2.50
N GLU A 34 2.18 19.61 1.88
CA GLU A 34 0.89 19.58 2.56
C GLU A 34 0.24 18.20 2.40
N GLY A 35 -0.69 17.88 3.29
CA GLY A 35 -1.48 16.66 3.26
C GLY A 35 -2.71 16.81 4.15
N PRO A 36 -3.60 15.82 4.16
CA PRO A 36 -4.71 15.80 5.11
C PRO A 36 -4.17 15.89 6.54
N PRO A 37 -4.87 16.60 7.44
CA PRO A 37 -4.48 16.66 8.83
C PRO A 37 -4.58 15.27 9.47
N LEU A 38 -3.78 14.99 10.50
CA LEU A 38 -3.65 13.63 11.05
C LEU A 38 -4.95 13.09 11.64
N GLU A 39 -5.80 13.97 12.17
CA GLU A 39 -7.15 13.63 12.63
C GLU A 39 -8.05 13.07 11.53
N GLU A 40 -7.88 13.50 10.27
CA GLU A 40 -8.61 12.95 9.11
C GLU A 40 -8.06 11.58 8.67
N LEU A 41 -6.90 11.17 9.19
CA LEU A 41 -6.27 9.89 8.91
C LEU A 41 -6.46 8.87 10.04
N GLU A 42 -7.18 9.21 11.11
CA GLU A 42 -7.27 8.35 12.30
C GLU A 42 -7.90 6.98 12.01
N ASP A 43 -8.90 6.96 11.12
CA ASP A 43 -9.64 5.77 10.69
C ASP A 43 -9.23 5.32 9.28
N ALA A 44 -8.31 6.04 8.64
CA ALA A 44 -7.80 5.70 7.32
C ALA A 44 -6.88 4.47 7.41
N TRP A 45 -7.07 3.56 6.46
CA TRP A 45 -6.30 2.32 6.38
C TRP A 45 -6.15 1.89 4.93
N THR A 46 -5.13 1.07 4.69
CA THR A 46 -4.83 0.54 3.36
C THR A 46 -4.92 -0.97 3.39
N GLY A 47 -5.56 -1.54 2.37
CA GLY A 47 -5.65 -2.98 2.18
C GLY A 47 -5.38 -3.37 0.74
N TYR A 48 -4.57 -4.40 0.55
CA TYR A 48 -4.31 -5.02 -0.75
C TYR A 48 -4.75 -6.47 -0.72
N PHE A 49 -5.48 -6.91 -1.73
CA PHE A 49 -5.94 -8.29 -1.89
C PHE A 49 -5.59 -8.73 -3.31
N LEU A 50 -4.53 -9.54 -3.43
CA LEU A 50 -3.97 -9.97 -4.69
C LEU A 50 -4.30 -11.44 -4.93
N LEU A 51 -4.84 -11.70 -6.11
CA LEU A 51 -5.06 -13.03 -6.66
C LEU A 51 -4.11 -13.22 -7.84
N ALA A 52 -3.36 -14.31 -7.84
CA ALA A 52 -2.53 -14.71 -8.96
C ALA A 52 -2.94 -16.12 -9.40
N GLU A 53 -3.12 -16.29 -10.70
CA GLU A 53 -3.44 -17.57 -11.35
C GLU A 53 -2.35 -17.93 -12.35
N SER A 54 -2.13 -19.21 -12.57
CA SER A 54 -1.19 -19.72 -13.58
C SER A 54 -1.90 -20.67 -14.54
N GLU A 55 -1.29 -20.91 -15.71
CA GLU A 55 -1.82 -21.84 -16.72
C GLU A 55 -1.95 -23.29 -16.22
N GLY A 56 -1.27 -23.66 -15.12
CA GLY A 56 -1.31 -25.00 -14.52
C GLY A 56 -2.37 -25.19 -13.42
N ASP A 57 -3.45 -24.41 -13.44
CA ASP A 57 -4.53 -24.44 -12.42
C ASP A 57 -4.05 -24.15 -10.97
N HIS A 58 -2.92 -23.46 -10.81
CA HIS A 58 -2.49 -22.99 -9.49
C HIS A 58 -2.99 -21.57 -9.24
N GLU A 59 -3.55 -21.39 -8.04
CA GLU A 59 -4.03 -20.11 -7.53
C GLU A 59 -3.26 -19.74 -6.26
N ILE A 60 -2.82 -18.48 -6.16
CA ILE A 60 -2.20 -17.91 -4.96
C ILE A 60 -2.98 -16.66 -4.56
N ARG A 61 -3.32 -16.59 -3.28
CA ARG A 61 -3.91 -15.41 -2.64
C ARG A 61 -2.91 -14.78 -1.69
N CYS A 62 -2.86 -13.46 -1.69
CA CYS A 62 -2.04 -12.68 -0.79
C CYS A 62 -2.82 -11.45 -0.34
N SER A 63 -2.82 -11.16 0.95
CA SER A 63 -3.39 -9.92 1.46
C SER A 63 -2.51 -9.20 2.46
N PHE A 64 -2.63 -7.88 2.45
CA PHE A 64 -1.91 -6.96 3.31
C PHE A 64 -2.92 -5.97 3.89
N VAL A 65 -2.77 -5.65 5.18
CA VAL A 65 -3.53 -4.59 5.85
C VAL A 65 -2.57 -3.74 6.67
N GLY A 66 -2.62 -2.44 6.46
CA GLY A 66 -1.83 -1.44 7.18
C GLY A 66 -2.68 -0.22 7.56
N ARG A 67 -2.01 0.84 7.98
CA ARG A 67 -2.54 2.19 8.20
C ARG A 67 -2.75 2.91 6.86
N ASP A 68 -3.03 4.19 6.94
CA ASP A 68 -3.09 5.07 5.78
C ASP A 68 -1.78 5.05 4.98
N SER A 69 -1.87 5.44 3.72
CA SER A 69 -0.74 5.38 2.78
C SER A 69 0.43 6.28 3.16
N TYR A 70 0.21 7.39 3.88
CA TYR A 70 1.31 8.24 4.33
C TYR A 70 2.09 7.55 5.44
N PHE A 71 1.40 6.97 6.43
CA PHE A 71 2.05 6.19 7.47
C PHE A 71 2.79 4.98 6.90
N GLU A 72 2.17 4.20 6.02
CA GLU A 72 2.82 3.00 5.46
C GLU A 72 4.02 3.35 4.56
N THR A 73 3.97 4.47 3.85
CA THR A 73 5.12 4.99 3.10
C THR A 73 6.26 5.38 4.05
N ALA A 74 5.95 6.08 5.15
CA ALA A 74 6.94 6.45 6.16
C ALA A 74 7.55 5.21 6.84
N ARG A 75 6.72 4.22 7.23
CA ARG A 75 7.16 2.94 7.79
C ARG A 75 8.10 2.22 6.83
N LEU A 76 7.74 2.10 5.54
CA LEU A 76 8.58 1.44 4.55
C LEU A 76 9.94 2.14 4.40
N ALA A 77 9.95 3.48 4.36
CA ALA A 77 11.19 4.25 4.28
C ALA A 77 12.09 4.06 5.52
N VAL A 78 11.50 4.14 6.71
CA VAL A 78 12.22 3.92 7.98
C VAL A 78 12.76 2.50 8.07
N GLU A 79 11.93 1.47 7.84
CA GLU A 79 12.38 0.08 7.92
C GLU A 79 13.40 -0.28 6.84
N THR A 80 13.34 0.37 5.67
CA THR A 80 14.40 0.26 4.66
C THR A 80 15.72 0.81 5.18
N ALA A 81 15.71 2.01 5.78
CA ALA A 81 16.92 2.59 6.39
C ALA A 81 17.47 1.71 7.53
N MET A 82 16.58 1.17 8.37
CA MET A 82 16.96 0.24 9.44
C MET A 82 17.58 -1.04 8.88
N CYS A 83 17.01 -1.60 7.81
CA CYS A 83 17.54 -2.78 7.13
C CYS A 83 18.95 -2.52 6.57
N LEU A 84 19.15 -1.38 5.87
CA LEU A 84 20.45 -1.00 5.33
C LEU A 84 21.51 -0.79 6.43
N ARG A 85 21.09 -0.30 7.61
CA ARG A 85 22.00 -0.04 8.74
C ARG A 85 22.34 -1.29 9.53
N PHE A 86 21.35 -2.10 9.87
CA PHE A 86 21.47 -3.16 10.88
C PHE A 86 21.52 -4.57 10.29
N ASP A 87 21.06 -4.78 9.06
CA ASP A 87 20.99 -6.11 8.43
C ASP A 87 22.02 -6.27 7.30
N ARG A 88 23.02 -5.38 7.21
CA ARG A 88 23.96 -5.28 6.07
C ARG A 88 24.60 -6.62 5.67
N GLU A 89 25.00 -7.45 6.62
CA GLU A 89 25.64 -8.74 6.37
C GLU A 89 24.72 -9.77 5.71
N ARG A 90 23.40 -9.55 5.81
CA ARG A 90 22.35 -10.44 5.28
C ARG A 90 21.79 -9.95 3.95
N LEU A 91 22.19 -8.76 3.49
CA LEU A 91 21.64 -8.16 2.28
C LEU A 91 22.29 -8.77 1.03
N PRO A 92 21.49 -9.05 -0.02
CA PRO A 92 21.98 -9.73 -1.22
C PRO A 92 22.88 -8.85 -2.11
N PHE A 93 22.86 -7.52 -1.92
CA PHE A 93 23.60 -6.57 -2.74
C PHE A 93 24.48 -5.66 -1.89
N ALA A 94 25.73 -5.46 -2.35
CA ALA A 94 26.67 -4.56 -1.68
C ALA A 94 26.38 -3.06 -1.93
N GLY A 95 25.64 -2.74 -2.99
CA GLY A 95 25.26 -1.38 -3.39
C GLY A 95 24.60 -1.32 -4.78
N GLY A 96 24.19 -0.12 -5.20
CA GLY A 96 23.56 0.13 -6.51
C GLY A 96 22.35 1.07 -6.42
N VAL A 97 21.63 1.23 -7.55
CA VAL A 97 20.33 1.91 -7.60
C VAL A 97 19.25 0.83 -7.64
N LEU A 98 18.73 0.49 -6.48
CA LEU A 98 17.81 -0.63 -6.28
C LEU A 98 16.54 -0.14 -5.59
N THR A 99 15.41 -0.77 -5.91
CA THR A 99 14.19 -0.55 -5.13
C THR A 99 14.36 -1.18 -3.74
N PRO A 100 13.67 -0.66 -2.70
CA PRO A 100 13.79 -1.19 -1.33
C PRO A 100 13.59 -2.70 -1.23
N THR A 101 12.57 -3.23 -1.90
CA THR A 101 12.26 -4.66 -1.91
C THR A 101 13.38 -5.50 -2.51
N VAL A 102 14.02 -5.03 -3.60
CA VAL A 102 15.16 -5.73 -4.21
C VAL A 102 16.39 -5.62 -3.32
N ALA A 103 16.69 -4.44 -2.77
CA ALA A 103 17.85 -4.22 -1.93
C ALA A 103 17.81 -5.01 -0.61
N CYS A 104 16.63 -5.10 0.01
CA CYS A 104 16.48 -5.58 1.38
C CYS A 104 15.78 -6.94 1.51
N GLY A 105 14.99 -7.34 0.51
CA GLY A 105 14.30 -8.63 0.45
C GLY A 105 13.56 -8.99 1.74
N ASP A 106 13.76 -10.24 2.18
CA ASP A 106 13.13 -10.79 3.39
C ASP A 106 13.42 -10.02 4.67
N CYS A 107 14.56 -9.33 4.76
CA CYS A 107 14.88 -8.53 5.95
C CYS A 107 13.89 -7.36 6.10
N LEU A 108 13.56 -6.68 5.00
CA LEU A 108 12.53 -5.64 5.00
C LEU A 108 11.15 -6.24 5.25
N ALA A 109 10.80 -7.36 4.61
CA ALA A 109 9.51 -8.01 4.80
C ALA A 109 9.24 -8.40 6.26
N ARG A 110 10.24 -8.94 6.97
CA ARG A 110 10.13 -9.28 8.40
C ARG A 110 10.01 -8.04 9.27
N ARG A 111 10.75 -6.98 8.96
CA ARG A 111 10.72 -5.71 9.68
C ARG A 111 9.36 -5.04 9.61
N VAL A 112 8.81 -4.88 8.41
CA VAL A 112 7.50 -4.24 8.24
C VAL A 112 6.39 -5.03 8.95
N GLN A 113 6.45 -6.37 8.89
CA GLN A 113 5.52 -7.23 9.65
C GLN A 113 5.68 -7.05 11.16
N ALA A 114 6.93 -7.03 11.66
CA ALA A 114 7.21 -6.81 13.08
C ALA A 114 6.78 -5.41 13.55
N SER A 115 6.80 -4.41 12.67
CA SER A 115 6.33 -3.04 12.94
C SER A 115 4.81 -2.86 12.82
N GLY A 116 4.07 -3.95 12.52
CA GLY A 116 2.61 -3.99 12.60
C GLY A 116 1.88 -4.18 11.26
N LEU A 117 2.55 -4.20 10.11
CA LEU A 117 1.90 -4.49 8.84
C LEU A 117 1.39 -5.93 8.83
N LYS A 118 0.08 -6.12 8.67
CA LYS A 118 -0.52 -7.46 8.63
C LYS A 118 -0.31 -8.06 7.25
N PHE A 119 0.10 -9.32 7.20
CA PHE A 119 0.38 -10.06 5.97
C PHE A 119 -0.19 -11.47 6.06
N GLN A 120 -0.88 -11.91 5.00
CA GLN A 120 -1.40 -13.26 4.89
C GLN A 120 -1.19 -13.83 3.50
N MET A 121 -0.52 -14.99 3.44
CA MET A 121 -0.39 -15.81 2.24
C MET A 121 -1.41 -16.94 2.24
N GLY A 122 -1.81 -17.39 1.05
CA GLY A 122 -2.73 -18.51 0.85
C GLY A 122 -4.19 -18.18 1.15
N GLY A 123 -4.51 -16.92 1.48
CA GLY A 123 -5.87 -16.51 1.78
C GLY A 123 -6.01 -15.01 2.03
N TRP A 124 -7.22 -14.62 2.42
CA TRP A 124 -7.58 -13.25 2.75
C TRP A 124 -7.59 -13.04 4.26
N ILE A 125 -7.02 -11.91 4.71
CA ILE A 125 -7.23 -11.42 6.07
C ILE A 125 -8.75 -11.32 6.31
N PRO A 126 -9.30 -12.02 7.32
CA PRO A 126 -10.72 -12.00 7.61
C PRO A 126 -11.22 -10.58 7.90
N PRO A 127 -12.45 -10.20 7.53
CA PRO A 127 -12.98 -8.86 7.78
C PRO A 127 -12.82 -8.37 9.23
N ALA A 128 -12.98 -9.26 10.22
CA ALA A 128 -12.82 -8.94 11.64
C ALA A 128 -11.39 -8.53 12.02
N GLU A 129 -10.39 -8.87 11.20
CA GLU A 129 -8.97 -8.62 11.46
C GLU A 129 -8.40 -7.47 10.59
N ARG A 130 -9.24 -6.81 9.77
CA ARG A 130 -8.82 -5.74 8.84
C ARG A 130 -8.67 -4.37 9.47
N ALA A 131 -8.93 -4.22 10.77
CA ALA A 131 -8.64 -2.97 11.45
C ALA A 131 -7.14 -2.63 11.32
N PRO A 132 -6.76 -1.35 11.12
CA PRO A 132 -5.35 -0.97 11.06
C PRO A 132 -4.62 -1.34 12.37
N PRO A 133 -3.31 -1.63 12.31
CA PRO A 133 -2.52 -1.82 13.53
C PRO A 133 -2.49 -0.54 14.38
N PRO A 134 -2.22 -0.60 15.70
CA PRO A 134 -2.04 0.58 16.55
C PRO A 134 -0.82 1.42 16.12
N TYR A 135 -0.71 2.64 16.68
CA TYR A 135 0.38 3.58 16.35
C TYR A 135 1.65 3.19 17.10
#